data_AF-A0A7Y5R1E3-F1
#
_entry.id   AF-A0A7Y5R1E3-F1
#
_cell.length_a   1.000
_cell.length_b   1.000
_cell.length_c   1.000
_cell.angle_alpha   90.00
_cell.angle_beta   90.00
_cell.angle_gamma   90.00
#
_symmetry.space_group_name_H-M   'P 1'
#
loop_
_entity.id
_entity.type
_entity.pdbx_description
1 polymer ?
#
loop_
_entity_poly.entity_id
_entity_poly.type
_entity_poly.pdbx_seq_one_letter_code
_entity_poly.pdbx_strand_id
1 'polypeptide(L)' 'MKALFSAGDIVASNCPHCRKAVQSRFELRTVRMPRSRLSVRNVLVDVCGLCENVIGIPAQSIPQLREAGLAK' A
#
# COMPACT_ATOMS: atom_id res chain seq x y z
N MET A 1 11.41 -1.18 15.79
CA MET A 1 10.10 -0.83 15.20
C MET A 1 9.52 -2.12 14.63
N LYS A 2 8.44 -2.66 15.19
CA LYS A 2 7.90 -3.98 14.77
C LYS A 2 7.09 -3.76 13.49
N ALA A 3 7.52 -4.36 12.37
CA ALA A 3 6.70 -4.37 11.16
C ALA A 3 5.36 -5.05 11.51
N LEU A 4 4.26 -4.30 11.40
CA LEU A 4 2.93 -4.78 11.80
C LEU A 4 2.34 -5.71 10.73
N PHE A 5 2.79 -5.58 9.49
CA PHE A 5 2.28 -6.33 8.35
C PHE A 5 3.39 -6.66 7.35
N SER A 6 3.34 -7.86 6.78
CA SER A 6 4.25 -8.40 5.76
C SER A 6 3.52 -8.58 4.43
N ALA A 7 4.28 -8.68 3.34
CA ALA A 7 3.71 -9.02 2.04
C ALA A 7 3.12 -10.43 2.08
N GLY A 8 1.88 -10.58 1.62
CA GLY A 8 1.10 -11.80 1.72
C GLY A 8 0.18 -11.87 2.95
N ASP A 9 0.32 -10.96 3.92
CA ASP A 9 -0.60 -10.91 5.05
C ASP A 9 -1.99 -10.52 4.59
N ILE A 10 -2.99 -11.17 5.18
CA ILE A 10 -4.40 -10.97 4.88
C ILE A 10 -5.07 -10.30 6.07
N VAL A 11 -5.79 -9.22 5.81
CA VAL A 11 -6.51 -8.45 6.83
C VAL A 11 -7.93 -8.14 6.38
N ALA A 12 -8.79 -7.79 7.34
CA ALA A 12 -10.11 -7.26 7.04
C ALA A 12 -10.02 -5.73 6.97
N SER A 13 -10.24 -5.17 5.79
CA SER A 13 -10.22 -3.72 5.54
C SER A 13 -11.53 -3.26 4.90
N ASN A 14 -11.93 -2.02 5.16
CA ASN A 14 -13.07 -1.43 4.47
C ASN A 14 -12.64 -0.85 3.12
N CYS A 15 -13.14 -1.40 2.02
CA CYS A 15 -12.77 -0.92 0.69
C CYS A 15 -13.63 0.29 0.30
N PRO A 16 -13.05 1.47 -0.01
CA PRO A 16 -13.82 2.63 -0.43
C PRO A 16 -14.54 2.42 -1.78
N HIS A 17 -13.98 1.58 -2.66
CA HIS A 17 -14.61 1.23 -3.94
C HIS A 17 -15.81 0.29 -3.76
N CYS A 18 -15.67 -0.77 -2.95
CA CYS A 18 -16.75 -1.73 -2.72
C CYS A 18 -17.77 -1.24 -1.67
N ARG A 19 -17.41 -0.21 -0.89
CA ARG A 19 -18.19 0.35 0.24
C ARG A 19 -18.62 -0.71 1.26
N LYS A 20 -17.76 -1.70 1.49
CA LYS A 20 -17.98 -2.80 2.45
C LYS A 20 -16.65 -3.29 3.02
N ALA A 21 -16.75 -3.98 4.16
CA ALA A 21 -15.64 -4.75 4.70
C ALA A 21 -15.32 -5.89 3.73
N VAL A 22 -14.05 -5.99 3.35
CA VAL A 22 -13.52 -7.02 2.47
C VAL A 22 -12.28 -7.63 3.09
N GLN A 23 -11.99 -8.85 2.69
CA GLN A 23 -10.68 -9.43 2.93
C GLN A 23 -9.71 -8.80 1.93
N SER A 24 -8.69 -8.13 2.43
CA SER A 24 -7.64 -7.50 1.64
C SER A 24 -6.30 -8.16 1.94
N ARG A 25 -5.35 -8.01 1.01
CA ARG A 25 -4.02 -8.61 1.12
C ARG A 25 -2.96 -7.55 0.94
N PHE A 26 -1.91 -7.64 1.73
CA PHE A 26 -0.75 -6.78 1.57
C PHE A 26 0.13 -7.29 0.43
N GLU A 27 0.43 -6.43 -0.53
CA GLU A 27 1.31 -6.73 -1.65
C GLU A 27 2.40 -5.68 -1.78
N LEU A 28 3.58 -6.10 -2.24
CA LEU A 28 4.63 -5.17 -2.66
C LEU A 28 4.33 -4.73 -4.08
N ARG A 29 3.99 -3.45 -4.27
CA ARG A 29 3.77 -2.86 -5.59
C ARG A 29 4.71 -1.68 -5.84
N THR A 30 4.86 -1.36 -7.12
CA THR A 30 5.55 -0.13 -7.51
C THR A 30 4.53 1.02 -7.49
N VAL A 31 4.71 1.96 -6.57
CA VAL A 31 3.86 3.15 -6.46
C VAL A 31 4.50 4.28 -7.26
N ARG A 32 3.77 4.76 -8.27
CA ARG A 32 4.17 5.94 -9.03
C ARG A 32 3.61 7.18 -8.35
N MET A 33 4.50 8.10 -8.00
CA MET A 33 4.07 9.37 -7.38
C MET A 33 3.36 10.23 -8.44
N PRO A 34 2.17 10.79 -8.14
CA PRO A 34 1.40 11.56 -9.13
C PRO A 34 2.06 12.89 -9.54
N ARG A 35 2.93 13.46 -8.68
CA ARG A 35 3.57 14.77 -8.90
C ARG A 35 5.03 14.69 -9.34
N SER A 36 5.55 13.50 -9.62
CA SER A 36 6.94 13.32 -10.07
C SER A 36 7.07 12.11 -10.99
N ARG A 37 8.14 12.03 -11.77
CA ARG A 37 8.51 10.79 -12.49
C ARG A 37 9.08 9.71 -11.57
N LEU A 38 8.98 9.90 -10.26
CA LEU A 38 9.49 8.98 -9.26
C LEU A 38 8.56 7.78 -9.14
N SER A 39 9.15 6.60 -9.26
CA SER A 39 8.51 5.32 -9.01
C SER A 39 9.22 4.63 -7.85
N VAL A 40 8.49 4.40 -6.76
CA VAL A 40 9.01 3.73 -5.58
C VAL A 40 8.64 2.25 -5.67
N ARG A 41 9.65 1.38 -5.76
CA ARG A 41 9.47 -0.07 -5.82
C ARG A 41 9.35 -0.65 -4.42
N ASN A 42 8.78 -1.84 -4.31
CA ASN A 42 8.68 -2.60 -3.05
C ASN A 42 7.95 -1.85 -1.93
N VAL A 43 6.93 -1.07 -2.30
CA VAL A 43 6.06 -0.40 -1.33
C VAL A 43 4.95 -1.36 -0.96
N LEU A 44 4.81 -1.63 0.34
CA LEU A 44 3.69 -2.43 0.82
C LEU A 44 2.41 -1.62 0.64
N VAL A 45 1.43 -2.21 -0.02
CA VAL A 45 0.11 -1.62 -0.26
C VAL A 45 -0.97 -2.61 0.13
N ASP A 46 -2.08 -2.11 0.65
CA ASP A 46 -3.26 -2.90 0.97
C ASP A 46 -4.15 -3.02 -0.26
N VAL A 47 -4.39 -4.23 -0.75
CA VAL A 47 -5.12 -4.51 -1.99
C VAL A 47 -6.41 -5.25 -1.68
N CYS A 48 -7.52 -4.72 -2.18
CA CYS A 48 -8.84 -5.34 -2.05
C CYS A 48 -8.88 -6.72 -2.71
N GLY A 49 -9.24 -7.77 -1.97
CA GLY A 49 -9.38 -9.11 -2.52
C GLY A 49 -10.59 -9.31 -3.44
N LEU A 50 -11.47 -8.30 -3.58
CA LEU A 50 -12.66 -8.39 -4.46
C LEU A 50 -12.52 -7.59 -5.76
N CYS A 51 -12.04 -6.35 -5.68
CA CYS A 51 -11.91 -5.49 -6.86
C CYS A 51 -10.45 -5.18 -7.23
N GLU A 52 -9.49 -5.73 -6.49
CA GLU A 52 -8.05 -5.60 -6.73
C GLU A 52 -7.52 -4.16 -6.71
N ASN A 53 -8.36 -3.21 -6.26
CA ASN A 53 -7.97 -1.83 -6.04
C ASN A 53 -7.16 -1.68 -4.75
N VAL A 54 -6.19 -0.78 -4.79
CA VAL A 54 -5.43 -0.37 -3.61
C VAL A 54 -6.37 0.37 -2.67
N ILE A 55 -6.57 -0.20 -1.48
CA ILE A 55 -7.38 0.37 -0.40
C ILE A 55 -6.57 1.44 0.33
N GLY A 56 -5.28 1.20 0.56
CA GLY A 56 -4.43 2.13 1.28
C GLY A 56 -2.96 1.72 1.31
N ILE A 57 -2.14 2.59 1.91
CA ILE A 57 -0.72 2.33 2.15
C ILE A 57 -0.53 2.36 3.67
N PRO A 58 -0.05 1.26 4.29
CA PRO A 58 0.14 1.21 5.74
C PRO A 58 1.21 2.22 6.18
N ALA A 59 1.06 2.73 7.39
CA ALA A 59 1.94 3.77 7.95
C ALA A 59 3.43 3.39 7.93
N GLN A 60 3.75 2.10 8.05
CA GLN A 60 5.12 1.57 7.98
C GLN A 60 5.80 1.76 6.62
N SER A 61 5.03 1.97 5.55
CA SER A 61 5.56 2.20 4.19
C SER A 61 5.63 3.68 3.81
N ILE A 62 5.09 4.57 4.65
CA ILE A 62 5.16 6.03 4.46
C ILE A 62 6.60 6.56 4.53
N PRO A 63 7.48 6.12 5.46
CA PRO A 63 8.88 6.54 5.47
C PRO A 63 9.59 6.23 4.16
N GLN A 64 9.40 5.04 3.59
CA GLN A 64 10.03 4.64 2.33
C GLN A 64 9.58 5.52 1.16
N LEU A 65 8.27 5.84 1.09
CA LEU A 65 7.75 6.79 0.10
C LEU A 65 8.32 8.19 0.29
N ARG A 66 8.48 8.62 1.54
CA ARG A 66 9.01 9.94 1.89
C ARG A 66 10.51 10.04 1.57
N GLU A 67 11.30 9.02 1.90
CA GLU A 67 12.72 8.94 1.57
C GLU A 67 12.94 8.96 0.06
N ALA A 68 12.17 8.18 -0.69
CA ALA A 68 12.23 8.23 -2.14
C ALA A 68 11.84 9.61 -2.70
N GLY A 69 10.87 10.29 -2.07
CA GLY A 69 10.48 11.66 -2.42
C GLY A 69 11.49 12.75 -2.02
N LEU A 70 12.30 12.50 -0.99
CA LEU A 70 13.35 13.37 -0.46
C LEU A 70 14.71 13.16 -1.12
N ALA A 71 14.95 12.02 -1.78
CA ALA A 71 16.18 11.72 -2.51
C ALA A 71 16.34 12.53 -3.82
N LYS A 72 15.90 13.79 -3.82
CA LYS A 72 16.12 14.78 -4.88
C LYS A 72 17.32 15.65 -4.56
#